data_AF-A0A9Q0Z704-F1
#
_entry.id   AF-A0A9Q0Z704-F1
#
_cell.length_a   1.000
_cell.length_b   1.000
_cell.length_c   1.000
_cell.angle_alpha   90.00
_cell.angle_beta   90.00
_cell.angle_gamma   90.00
#
_symmetry.space_group_name_H-M   'P 1'
#
loop_
_entity.id
_entity.type
_entity.pdbx_description
1 polymer ?
#
loop_
_entity_poly.entity_id
_entity_poly.type
_entity_poly.pdbx_seq_one_letter_code
_entity_poly.pdbx_strand_id
1 'polypeptide(L)'
;MLISSTVNSLRISTIILGFSNLSVVIVGGVLLFLVFPGCDLQRITIPVAVVSLAAAFKIFAMFKSGIAQKATAFSILDSPLDSSAVDSINRLRRRLRYRTWLWWSRFALVMTLLQVSTASYLVFNVAKFISHDGTSSECQPGTTSNDNKWKTKLLISFVIAVFTIPLIHIFVGPAVLRWRSFYQTQDDVWKAHYQEVFDHGIREALCCLGRVKYMRVSKEDEVYSVARLLGDLVAYRASGTGHLELLAGLALLQRHSESPKSHDGLVEAPRETIQEAFAFHEFAEAAYTGPLLDFGRHTVFFPCAWLYRQGILAPWTRNRRPSLSGDNWWRGHAAAFLKYTNLPPEALRCGRVCQEKCEAAYFVVVLHHLRSVVISVRGTETPEDLITDGLGRECLLSREDLDGLINSSHICPDVKRSVESSFPHYGHSGIVEAARDLYVQLEGNLANKESKSSSGVLSSLLGAGCECDGYSLRIVGHSLGGAIAALLGLRLYHQFPSLHVYAYGPLPCVDLVIAEACSEFVTSVVHNNEFSARLSVGSVLRLRAAAIVALAHDSKTDTALIFRLARQFLFVSKNQRERIEVADPSELHSAAETVDELDHIVYVG
;
A
#
# COMPACT_ATOMS: atom_id res chain seq x y z
N MET A 1 -36.86 -12.43 26.48
CA MET A 1 -35.94 -13.21 25.62
C MET A 1 -35.20 -12.38 24.57
N LEU A 2 -35.84 -11.42 23.89
CA LEU A 2 -35.21 -10.54 22.87
C LEU A 2 -34.09 -9.60 23.37
N ILE A 3 -34.16 -9.13 24.61
CA ILE A 3 -33.12 -8.26 25.20
C ILE A 3 -31.83 -9.06 25.46
N SER A 4 -31.96 -10.31 25.92
CA SER A 4 -30.82 -11.19 26.20
C SER A 4 -30.03 -11.57 24.94
N SER A 5 -30.71 -11.84 23.81
CA SER A 5 -30.00 -12.14 22.55
C SER A 5 -29.28 -10.90 21.97
N THR A 6 -29.82 -9.70 22.20
CA THR A 6 -29.22 -8.45 21.72
C THR A 6 -27.97 -8.09 22.53
N VAL A 7 -27.97 -8.30 23.85
CA VAL A 7 -26.81 -8.05 24.71
C VAL A 7 -25.66 -9.02 24.41
N ASN A 8 -25.95 -10.29 24.14
CA ASN A 8 -24.92 -11.29 23.77
C ASN A 8 -24.21 -10.97 22.45
N SER A 9 -24.82 -10.17 21.58
CA SER A 9 -24.24 -9.73 20.32
C SER A 9 -23.27 -8.54 20.45
N LEU A 10 -23.23 -7.89 21.61
CA LEU A 10 -22.32 -6.78 21.89
C LEU A 10 -20.92 -7.28 22.25
N ARG A 11 -19.89 -6.50 21.91
CA ARG A 11 -18.54 -6.76 22.43
C ARG A 11 -18.46 -6.30 23.89
N ILE A 12 -17.82 -7.09 24.73
CA ILE A 12 -17.58 -6.74 26.14
C ILE A 12 -16.82 -5.42 26.24
N SER A 13 -15.83 -5.22 25.36
CA SER A 13 -15.07 -3.96 25.26
C SER A 13 -15.97 -2.75 24.99
N THR A 14 -17.01 -2.90 24.17
CA THR A 14 -17.97 -1.84 23.86
C THR A 14 -18.86 -1.52 25.05
N ILE A 15 -19.27 -2.54 25.81
CA ILE A 15 -20.03 -2.38 27.04
C ILE A 15 -19.21 -1.60 28.07
N ILE A 16 -17.94 -2.00 28.28
CA ILE A 16 -17.00 -1.30 29.17
C ILE A 16 -16.81 0.16 28.72
N LEU A 17 -16.62 0.39 27.42
CA LEU A 17 -16.43 1.74 26.87
C LEU A 17 -17.69 2.59 27.04
N GLY A 18 -18.88 2.02 26.84
CA GLY A 18 -20.16 2.69 27.07
C GLY A 18 -20.34 3.11 28.52
N PHE A 19 -20.11 2.20 29.47
CA PHE A 19 -20.14 2.51 30.90
C PHE A 19 -19.09 3.54 31.31
N SER A 20 -17.89 3.46 30.75
CA SER A 20 -16.82 4.44 31.05
C SER A 20 -17.18 5.85 30.58
N ASN A 21 -17.77 6.00 29.38
CA ASN A 21 -18.25 7.31 28.92
C ASN A 21 -19.47 7.77 29.76
N LEU A 22 -20.33 6.86 30.22
CA LEU A 22 -21.44 7.21 31.10
C LEU A 22 -20.93 7.72 32.46
N SER A 23 -19.89 7.11 33.02
CA SER A 23 -19.22 7.60 34.22
C SER A 23 -18.66 9.02 34.03
N VAL A 24 -18.08 9.33 32.87
CA VAL A 24 -17.63 10.70 32.55
C VAL A 24 -18.80 11.70 32.53
N VAL A 25 -19.95 11.31 31.97
CA VAL A 25 -21.16 12.16 31.97
C VAL A 25 -21.63 12.42 33.41
N ILE A 26 -21.73 11.37 34.24
CA ILE A 26 -22.21 11.48 35.62
C ILE A 26 -21.24 12.30 36.48
N VAL A 27 -19.95 11.98 36.45
CA VAL A 27 -18.92 12.69 37.22
C VAL A 27 -18.81 14.14 36.79
N GLY A 28 -18.87 14.42 35.48
CA GLY A 28 -18.85 15.79 34.99
C GLY A 28 -20.11 16.58 35.38
N GLY A 29 -21.29 15.95 35.39
CA GLY A 29 -22.51 16.56 35.94
C GLY A 29 -22.37 16.92 37.42
N VAL A 30 -21.82 16.01 38.23
CA VAL A 30 -21.50 16.27 39.65
C VAL A 30 -20.52 17.46 39.78
N LEU A 31 -19.48 17.51 38.94
CA LEU A 31 -18.52 18.62 38.94
C LEU A 31 -19.18 19.96 38.61
N LEU A 32 -20.10 19.99 37.63
CA LEU A 32 -20.79 21.21 37.19
C LEU A 32 -21.82 21.73 38.21
N PHE A 33 -22.61 20.84 38.82
CA PHE A 33 -23.75 21.24 39.64
C PHE A 33 -23.48 21.22 41.15
N LEU A 34 -22.57 20.37 41.64
CA LEU A 34 -22.33 20.19 43.07
C LEU A 34 -20.97 20.74 43.55
N VAL A 35 -19.96 20.78 42.66
CA VAL A 35 -18.58 21.15 43.04
C VAL A 35 -18.22 22.58 42.65
N PHE A 36 -18.65 23.04 41.47
CA PHE A 36 -18.34 24.38 40.96
C PHE A 36 -19.57 25.23 40.62
N PRO A 37 -20.62 25.32 41.46
CA PRO A 37 -21.69 26.29 41.21
C PRO A 37 -21.13 27.71 41.34
N GLY A 38 -20.87 28.38 40.21
CA GLY A 38 -20.43 29.78 40.16
C GLY A 38 -18.93 30.06 39.93
N CYS A 39 -18.09 29.06 39.62
CA CYS A 39 -16.68 29.31 39.28
C CYS A 39 -16.44 29.78 37.85
N ASP A 40 -15.27 30.41 37.63
CA ASP A 40 -14.79 31.02 36.38
C ASP A 40 -15.24 30.25 35.13
N LEU A 41 -16.32 30.76 34.53
CA LEU A 41 -17.15 30.08 33.52
C LEU A 41 -16.30 29.58 32.34
N GLN A 42 -15.26 30.34 31.97
CA GLN A 42 -14.43 30.08 30.81
C GLN A 42 -13.35 29.01 31.02
N ARG A 43 -12.82 28.83 32.24
CA ARG A 43 -11.61 28.03 32.46
C ARG A 43 -11.89 26.59 32.89
N ILE A 44 -12.96 26.35 33.64
CA ILE A 44 -13.26 25.02 34.21
C ILE A 44 -14.66 24.54 33.80
N THR A 45 -15.68 25.39 33.95
CA THR A 45 -17.09 25.02 33.71
C THR A 45 -17.36 24.66 32.25
N ILE A 46 -16.95 25.51 31.29
CA ILE A 46 -17.12 25.22 29.85
C ILE A 46 -16.37 23.95 29.43
N PRO A 47 -15.06 23.76 29.74
CA PRO A 47 -14.36 22.53 29.35
C PRO A 47 -14.97 21.25 29.93
N VAL A 48 -15.39 21.26 31.21
CA VAL A 48 -16.06 20.10 31.82
C VAL A 48 -17.38 19.80 31.12
N ALA A 49 -18.19 20.83 30.84
CA ALA A 49 -19.45 20.67 30.10
C ALA A 49 -19.24 20.12 28.68
N VAL A 50 -18.25 20.64 27.95
CA VAL A 50 -17.91 20.16 26.59
C VAL A 50 -17.45 18.70 26.62
N VAL A 51 -16.60 18.31 27.57
CA VAL A 51 -16.12 16.92 27.72
C VAL A 51 -17.27 15.97 28.05
N SER A 52 -18.16 16.34 28.97
CA SER A 52 -19.32 15.52 29.33
C SER A 52 -20.32 15.41 28.18
N LEU A 53 -20.57 16.50 27.45
CA LEU A 53 -21.44 16.50 26.28
C LEU A 53 -20.86 15.63 25.15
N ALA A 54 -19.56 15.73 24.90
CA ALA A 54 -18.86 14.88 23.94
C ALA A 54 -18.96 13.39 24.31
N ALA A 55 -18.82 13.05 25.60
CA ALA A 55 -19.01 11.68 26.09
C ALA A 55 -20.45 11.17 25.87
N ALA A 56 -21.46 12.01 26.11
CA ALA A 56 -22.86 11.68 25.83
C ALA A 56 -23.12 11.46 24.33
N PHE A 57 -22.62 12.36 23.48
CA PHE A 57 -22.71 12.19 22.03
C PHE A 57 -21.97 10.95 21.52
N LYS A 58 -20.86 10.55 22.15
CA LYS A 58 -20.19 9.27 21.85
C LYS A 58 -21.06 8.07 22.17
N ILE A 59 -21.73 8.03 23.33
CA ILE A 59 -22.66 6.94 23.66
C ILE A 59 -23.77 6.87 22.61
N PHE A 60 -24.32 8.02 22.22
CA PHE A 60 -25.33 8.09 21.16
C PHE A 60 -24.80 7.59 19.81
N ALA A 61 -23.58 8.00 19.43
CA ALA A 61 -22.91 7.55 18.21
C ALA A 61 -22.64 6.04 18.23
N MET A 62 -22.23 5.47 19.37
CA MET A 62 -22.05 4.03 19.56
C MET A 62 -23.37 3.29 19.39
N PHE A 63 -24.46 3.80 19.96
CA PHE A 63 -25.79 3.20 19.80
C PHE A 63 -26.24 3.21 18.33
N LYS A 64 -26.10 4.35 17.64
CA LYS A 64 -26.44 4.49 16.22
C LYS A 64 -25.54 3.64 15.32
N SER A 65 -24.25 3.54 15.64
CA SER A 65 -23.31 2.65 14.96
C SER A 65 -23.71 1.19 15.14
N GLY A 66 -24.13 0.78 16.34
CA GLY A 66 -24.66 -0.57 16.58
C GLY A 66 -25.90 -0.91 15.75
N ILE A 67 -26.87 0.02 15.64
CA ILE A 67 -28.04 -0.15 14.78
C ILE A 67 -27.61 -0.29 13.31
N ALA A 68 -26.72 0.57 12.84
CA ALA A 68 -26.22 0.53 11.46
C ALA A 68 -25.45 -0.77 11.17
N GLN A 69 -24.62 -1.24 12.10
CA GLN A 69 -23.91 -2.52 12.00
C GLN A 69 -24.89 -3.70 11.94
N LYS A 70 -25.93 -3.71 12.78
CA LYS A 70 -26.98 -4.75 12.76
C LYS A 70 -27.72 -4.77 11.43
N ALA A 71 -28.14 -3.60 10.94
CA ALA A 71 -28.81 -3.49 9.64
C ALA A 71 -27.93 -3.92 8.47
N THR A 72 -26.62 -3.69 8.59
CA THR A 72 -25.61 -4.14 7.62
C THR A 72 -25.43 -5.65 7.66
N ALA A 73 -25.38 -6.25 8.86
CA ALA A 73 -25.30 -7.70 9.04
C ALA A 73 -26.48 -8.42 8.39
N PHE A 74 -27.71 -7.97 8.65
CA PHE A 74 -28.90 -8.56 8.02
C PHE A 74 -28.92 -8.40 6.51
N SER A 75 -28.48 -7.26 5.95
CA SER A 75 -28.47 -7.13 4.48
C SER A 75 -27.53 -8.10 3.77
N ILE A 76 -26.47 -8.55 4.44
CA ILE A 76 -25.55 -9.54 3.89
C ILE A 76 -26.16 -10.94 4.00
N LEU A 77 -26.82 -11.25 5.12
CA LEU A 77 -27.51 -12.53 5.33
C LEU A 77 -28.72 -12.72 4.39
N ASP A 78 -29.46 -11.65 4.11
CA ASP A 78 -30.71 -11.68 3.33
C ASP A 78 -30.49 -11.58 1.80
N SER A 79 -29.25 -11.48 1.31
CA SER A 79 -28.95 -11.35 -0.13
C SER A 79 -28.53 -12.70 -0.74
N PRO A 80 -29.43 -13.45 -1.42
CA PRO A 80 -29.03 -14.59 -2.24
C PRO A 80 -28.28 -14.11 -3.49
N LEU A 81 -27.28 -14.88 -3.93
CA LEU A 81 -26.32 -14.53 -4.98
C LEU A 81 -26.90 -14.52 -6.43
N ASP A 82 -28.19 -14.76 -6.64
CA ASP A 82 -28.76 -15.01 -7.97
C ASP A 82 -29.86 -14.01 -8.36
N SER A 83 -29.49 -12.87 -8.99
CA SER A 83 -30.23 -12.19 -10.08
C SER A 83 -29.70 -10.76 -10.32
N SER A 84 -29.27 -10.47 -11.55
CA SER A 84 -28.44 -9.30 -11.90
C SER A 84 -29.08 -7.92 -11.67
N ALA A 85 -30.40 -7.78 -11.84
CA ALA A 85 -31.08 -6.50 -11.66
C ALA A 85 -31.37 -6.18 -10.18
N VAL A 86 -31.82 -7.17 -9.41
CA VAL A 86 -32.11 -7.07 -7.97
C VAL A 86 -30.82 -6.86 -7.17
N ASP A 87 -29.72 -7.42 -7.65
CA ASP A 87 -28.40 -7.28 -7.03
C ASP A 87 -27.89 -5.83 -7.07
N SER A 88 -28.12 -5.06 -8.14
CA SER A 88 -27.71 -3.65 -8.22
C SER A 88 -28.38 -2.75 -7.15
N ILE A 89 -29.68 -2.95 -6.93
CA ILE A 89 -30.47 -2.21 -5.93
C ILE A 89 -30.08 -2.65 -4.52
N ASN A 90 -29.91 -3.96 -4.30
CA ASN A 90 -29.46 -4.49 -3.01
C ASN A 90 -28.04 -4.02 -2.67
N ARG A 91 -27.14 -3.92 -3.64
CA ARG A 91 -25.79 -3.33 -3.49
C ARG A 91 -25.89 -1.84 -3.13
N LEU A 92 -26.70 -1.05 -3.83
CA LEU A 92 -26.89 0.38 -3.49
C LEU A 92 -27.41 0.55 -2.05
N ARG A 93 -28.38 -0.29 -1.66
CA ARG A 93 -28.93 -0.30 -0.30
C ARG A 93 -27.88 -0.70 0.74
N ARG A 94 -27.04 -1.70 0.45
CA ARG A 94 -25.88 -2.08 1.28
C ARG A 94 -24.90 -0.92 1.44
N ARG A 95 -24.53 -0.23 0.36
CA ARG A 95 -23.65 0.95 0.37
C ARG A 95 -24.18 2.08 1.26
N LEU A 96 -25.48 2.39 1.18
CA LEU A 96 -26.10 3.41 2.04
C LEU A 96 -26.01 3.05 3.53
N ARG A 97 -26.22 1.77 3.87
CA ARG A 97 -26.11 1.28 5.26
C ARG A 97 -24.67 1.33 5.77
N TYR A 98 -23.70 0.91 4.94
CA TYR A 98 -22.28 1.03 5.25
C TYR A 98 -21.84 2.48 5.43
N ARG A 99 -22.25 3.38 4.54
CA ARG A 99 -21.97 4.83 4.66
C ARG A 99 -22.54 5.40 5.96
N THR A 100 -23.74 4.98 6.34
CA THR A 100 -24.35 5.38 7.61
C THR A 100 -23.54 4.88 8.80
N TRP A 101 -23.10 3.61 8.78
CA TRP A 101 -22.25 3.05 9.83
C TRP A 101 -20.90 3.78 9.94
N LEU A 102 -20.21 3.99 8.81
CA LEU A 102 -18.93 4.69 8.78
C LEU A 102 -19.06 6.15 9.25
N TRP A 103 -20.14 6.83 8.87
CA TRP A 103 -20.41 8.20 9.31
C TRP A 103 -20.54 8.29 10.83
N TRP A 104 -21.30 7.40 11.47
CA TRP A 104 -21.40 7.36 12.95
C TRP A 104 -20.07 7.00 13.62
N SER A 105 -19.30 6.09 13.01
CA SER A 105 -17.97 5.71 13.52
C SER A 105 -17.00 6.90 13.47
N ARG A 106 -17.04 7.71 12.40
CA ARG A 106 -16.26 8.95 12.28
C ARG A 106 -16.72 10.04 13.22
N PHE A 107 -18.03 10.22 13.36
CA PHE A 107 -18.58 11.16 14.31
C PHE A 107 -18.10 10.84 15.73
N ALA A 108 -18.07 9.55 16.12
CA ALA A 108 -17.49 9.11 17.38
C ALA A 108 -15.98 9.40 17.49
N LEU A 109 -15.21 9.27 16.40
CA LEU A 109 -13.79 9.64 16.35
C LEU A 109 -13.59 11.14 16.54
N VAL A 110 -14.35 11.99 15.84
CA VAL A 110 -14.31 13.46 15.98
C VAL A 110 -14.62 13.86 17.42
N MET A 111 -15.65 13.26 18.03
CA MET A 111 -15.97 13.51 19.44
C MET A 111 -14.85 13.03 20.38
N THR A 112 -14.13 11.97 20.03
CA THR A 112 -12.96 11.51 20.78
C THR A 112 -11.80 12.50 20.69
N LEU A 113 -11.53 13.07 19.51
CA LEU A 113 -10.52 14.12 19.32
C LEU A 113 -10.88 15.40 20.06
N LEU A 114 -12.15 15.80 20.01
CA LEU A 114 -12.67 16.95 20.76
C LEU A 114 -12.49 16.73 22.27
N GLN A 115 -12.80 15.53 22.76
CA GLN A 115 -12.65 15.15 24.16
C GLN A 115 -11.17 15.22 24.61
N VAL A 116 -10.23 14.68 23.84
CA VAL A 116 -8.78 14.73 24.15
C VAL A 116 -8.25 16.17 24.11
N SER A 117 -8.65 16.96 23.11
CA SER A 117 -8.21 18.35 22.96
C SER A 117 -8.72 19.21 24.12
N THR A 118 -10.00 19.07 24.48
CA THR A 118 -10.62 19.80 25.60
C THR A 118 -10.03 19.36 26.94
N ALA A 119 -9.71 18.08 27.11
CA ALA A 119 -9.04 17.57 28.31
C ALA A 119 -7.62 18.13 28.45
N SER A 120 -6.88 18.23 27.35
CA SER A 120 -5.54 18.82 27.34
C SER A 120 -5.60 20.31 27.72
N TYR A 121 -6.60 21.04 27.20
CA TYR A 121 -6.86 22.42 27.60
C TYR A 121 -7.23 22.53 29.09
N LEU A 122 -8.05 21.62 29.61
CA LEU A 122 -8.42 21.60 31.03
C LEU A 122 -7.19 21.33 31.92
N VAL A 123 -6.33 20.38 31.55
CA VAL A 123 -5.07 20.10 32.28
C VAL A 123 -4.14 21.31 32.28
N PHE A 124 -3.98 21.97 31.13
CA PHE A 124 -3.15 23.17 31.02
C PHE A 124 -3.66 24.29 31.94
N ASN A 125 -4.96 24.53 31.97
CA ASN A 125 -5.56 25.55 32.84
C ASN A 125 -5.48 25.19 34.32
N VAL A 126 -5.71 23.93 34.68
CA VAL A 126 -5.57 23.45 36.07
C VAL A 126 -4.11 23.53 36.54
N ALA A 127 -3.14 23.15 35.69
CA ALA A 127 -1.72 23.27 36.01
C ALA A 127 -1.29 24.73 36.18
N LYS A 128 -1.76 25.63 35.30
CA LYS A 128 -1.52 27.08 35.40
C LYS A 128 -2.16 27.70 36.65
N PHE A 129 -3.30 27.17 37.08
CA PHE A 129 -3.99 27.59 38.29
C PHE A 129 -3.27 27.12 39.56
N ILE A 130 -2.67 25.92 39.54
CA ILE A 130 -1.87 25.39 40.66
C ILE A 130 -0.51 26.10 40.76
N SER A 131 0.08 26.55 39.64
CA SER A 131 1.40 27.21 39.63
C SER A 131 1.37 28.71 39.95
N HIS A 132 0.25 29.40 39.75
CA HIS A 132 0.06 30.79 40.18
C HIS A 132 -0.61 30.85 41.56
N ASP A 133 0.21 30.75 42.60
CA ASP A 133 -0.19 31.17 43.94
C ASP A 133 -0.14 32.71 43.97
N GLY A 134 -1.31 33.37 43.88
CA GLY A 134 -1.40 34.82 44.04
C GLY A 134 -2.43 35.51 43.15
N THR A 135 -3.47 36.04 43.79
CA THR A 135 -4.37 37.11 43.32
C THR A 135 -5.48 36.76 42.32
N SER A 136 -6.53 36.09 42.81
CA SER A 136 -7.92 36.56 42.66
C SER A 136 -8.86 35.70 43.52
N SER A 137 -9.43 36.33 44.54
CA SER A 137 -10.49 35.79 45.40
C SER A 137 -11.75 35.53 44.58
N GLU A 138 -12.15 34.26 44.45
CA GLU A 138 -13.55 33.78 44.51
C GLU A 138 -13.69 32.26 44.26
N CYS A 139 -12.65 31.56 43.79
CA CYS A 139 -12.67 30.10 43.63
C CYS A 139 -11.45 29.40 44.25
N GLN A 140 -11.12 29.78 45.48
CA GLN A 140 -10.19 29.01 46.29
C GLN A 140 -10.98 27.84 46.92
N PRO A 141 -10.54 26.57 46.78
CA PRO A 141 -10.90 25.56 47.76
C PRO A 141 -10.21 25.97 49.08
N GLY A 142 -10.84 26.92 49.78
CA GLY A 142 -10.38 27.48 51.03
C GLY A 142 -10.08 26.39 52.06
N THR A 143 -9.07 26.67 52.85
CA THR A 143 -8.31 25.78 53.72
C THR A 143 -9.13 25.28 54.93
N THR A 144 -10.13 24.42 54.72
CA THR A 144 -10.81 23.67 55.81
C THR A 144 -10.94 22.17 55.54
N SER A 145 -9.88 21.48 56.01
CA SER A 145 -9.63 20.11 56.48
C SER A 145 -10.22 18.82 55.85
N ASN A 146 -11.37 18.76 55.17
CA ASN A 146 -11.80 17.47 54.54
C ASN A 146 -12.72 17.60 53.31
N ASP A 147 -13.55 18.64 53.24
CA ASP A 147 -14.56 18.77 52.19
C ASP A 147 -13.99 19.21 50.81
N ASN A 148 -12.78 19.77 50.76
CA ASN A 148 -12.14 20.15 49.50
C ASN A 148 -11.23 19.07 48.91
N LYS A 149 -10.76 18.11 49.72
CA LYS A 149 -9.87 17.03 49.24
C LYS A 149 -10.58 16.07 48.29
N TRP A 150 -11.86 15.76 48.55
CA TRP A 150 -12.63 14.86 47.69
C TRP A 150 -12.97 15.52 46.33
N LYS A 151 -13.24 16.83 46.32
CA LYS A 151 -13.50 17.62 45.10
C LYS A 151 -12.28 17.63 44.16
N THR A 152 -11.09 17.89 44.69
CA THR A 152 -9.84 17.83 43.91
C THR A 152 -9.53 16.42 43.41
N LYS A 153 -9.72 15.39 44.25
CA LYS A 153 -9.57 13.98 43.84
C LYS A 153 -10.55 13.60 42.72
N LEU A 154 -11.79 14.08 42.80
CA LEU A 154 -12.81 13.84 41.78
C LEU A 154 -12.45 14.49 40.43
N LEU A 155 -11.95 15.73 40.46
CA LEU A 155 -11.47 16.43 39.25
C LEU A 155 -10.28 15.72 38.61
N ILE A 156 -9.28 15.29 39.41
CA ILE A 156 -8.12 14.53 38.92
C ILE A 156 -8.58 13.21 38.31
N SER A 157 -9.47 12.48 38.99
CA SER A 157 -10.03 11.22 38.48
C SER A 157 -10.80 11.43 37.17
N PHE A 158 -11.54 12.53 37.04
CA PHE A 158 -12.24 12.89 35.81
C PHE A 158 -11.26 13.13 34.66
N VAL A 159 -10.21 13.91 34.88
CA VAL A 159 -9.16 14.16 33.88
C VAL A 159 -8.51 12.84 33.43
N ILE A 160 -8.11 11.98 34.36
CA ILE A 160 -7.50 10.68 34.04
C ILE A 160 -8.47 9.81 33.20
N ALA A 161 -9.75 9.75 33.57
CA ALA A 161 -10.76 9.00 32.82
C ALA A 161 -10.89 9.53 31.38
N VAL A 162 -10.89 10.85 31.21
CA VAL A 162 -11.08 11.51 29.91
C VAL A 162 -9.88 11.31 28.98
N PHE A 163 -8.67 11.07 29.49
CA PHE A 163 -7.49 10.69 28.68
C PHE A 163 -7.42 9.19 28.39
N THR A 164 -7.75 8.35 29.37
CA THR A 164 -7.65 6.89 29.24
C THR A 164 -8.72 6.29 28.33
N ILE A 165 -9.95 6.80 28.37
CA ILE A 165 -11.06 6.30 27.55
C ILE A 165 -10.79 6.43 26.03
N PRO A 166 -10.33 7.58 25.51
CA PRO A 166 -9.88 7.70 24.11
C PRO A 166 -8.79 6.70 23.72
N LEU A 167 -7.79 6.48 24.57
CA LEU A 167 -6.71 5.52 24.31
C LEU A 167 -7.28 4.10 24.19
N ILE A 168 -8.16 3.70 25.11
CA ILE A 168 -8.85 2.40 25.05
C ILE A 168 -9.69 2.29 23.76
N HIS A 169 -10.38 3.36 23.36
CA HIS A 169 -11.20 3.39 22.15
C HIS A 169 -10.37 3.14 20.88
N ILE A 170 -9.14 3.69 20.81
CA ILE A 170 -8.23 3.44 19.68
C ILE A 170 -7.91 1.94 19.54
N PHE A 171 -7.65 1.25 20.65
CA PHE A 171 -7.34 -0.18 20.64
C PHE A 171 -8.57 -1.08 20.40
N VAL A 172 -9.74 -0.71 20.92
CA VAL A 172 -10.97 -1.49 20.76
C VAL A 172 -11.54 -1.39 19.34
N GLY A 173 -11.31 -0.26 18.68
CA GLY A 173 -11.82 0.04 17.35
C GLY A 173 -13.31 0.39 17.31
N PRO A 174 -13.84 0.73 16.12
CA PRO A 174 -15.19 1.27 15.95
C PRO A 174 -16.32 0.22 15.96
N ALA A 175 -15.98 -1.06 16.04
CA ALA A 175 -16.95 -2.14 15.97
C ALA A 175 -17.70 -2.31 17.30
N VAL A 176 -19.02 -2.20 17.27
CA VAL A 176 -19.92 -2.27 18.43
C VAL A 176 -20.38 -3.70 18.63
N LEU A 177 -20.69 -4.38 17.52
CA LEU A 177 -21.18 -5.75 17.48
C LEU A 177 -20.04 -6.77 17.33
N ARG A 178 -20.31 -7.96 17.84
CA ARG A 178 -19.52 -9.16 17.59
C ARG A 178 -20.03 -9.80 16.30
N TRP A 179 -19.44 -9.47 15.15
CA TRP A 179 -19.86 -9.99 13.84
C TRP A 179 -20.09 -11.51 13.81
N ARG A 180 -19.28 -12.27 14.54
CA ARG A 180 -19.43 -13.74 14.68
C ARG A 180 -20.76 -14.19 15.29
N SER A 181 -21.44 -13.39 16.10
CA SER A 181 -22.78 -13.72 16.61
C SER A 181 -23.86 -13.70 15.52
N PHE A 182 -23.58 -13.05 14.39
CA PHE A 182 -24.49 -12.96 13.24
C PHE A 182 -24.04 -13.90 12.11
N TYR A 183 -22.77 -13.90 11.75
CA TYR A 183 -22.25 -14.62 10.58
C TYR A 183 -21.87 -16.07 10.87
N GLN A 184 -21.74 -16.44 12.15
CA GLN A 184 -21.32 -17.79 12.56
C GLN A 184 -20.04 -18.23 11.83
N THR A 185 -19.99 -19.45 11.30
CA THR A 185 -18.88 -20.03 10.53
C THR A 185 -19.16 -20.02 9.02
N GLN A 186 -20.11 -19.23 8.53
CA GLN A 186 -20.47 -19.18 7.11
C GLN A 186 -19.44 -18.38 6.32
N ASP A 187 -18.65 -19.06 5.49
CA ASP A 187 -17.54 -18.47 4.74
C ASP A 187 -17.98 -17.35 3.79
N ASP A 188 -19.05 -17.59 3.02
CA ASP A 188 -19.56 -16.64 2.01
C ASP A 188 -20.03 -15.32 2.63
N VAL A 189 -20.58 -15.37 3.85
CA VAL A 189 -21.05 -14.17 4.57
C VAL A 189 -19.86 -13.33 5.05
N TRP A 190 -18.79 -13.97 5.51
CA TRP A 190 -17.57 -13.27 5.91
C TRP A 190 -16.84 -12.65 4.71
N LYS A 191 -16.76 -13.37 3.59
CA LYS A 191 -16.24 -12.85 2.32
C LYS A 191 -17.01 -11.61 1.86
N ALA A 192 -18.32 -11.70 1.79
CA ALA A 192 -19.19 -10.58 1.41
C ALA A 192 -19.07 -9.39 2.37
N HIS A 193 -18.94 -9.64 3.68
CA HIS A 193 -18.72 -8.57 4.66
C HIS A 193 -17.41 -7.83 4.42
N TYR A 194 -16.29 -8.54 4.36
CA TYR A 194 -14.99 -7.90 4.21
C TYR A 194 -14.79 -7.30 2.82
N GLN A 195 -15.37 -7.89 1.77
CA GLN A 195 -15.42 -7.29 0.45
C GLN A 195 -16.05 -5.90 0.49
N GLU A 196 -17.21 -5.73 1.14
CA GLU A 196 -17.86 -4.42 1.26
C GLU A 196 -17.01 -3.44 2.10
N VAL A 197 -16.37 -3.92 3.18
CA VAL A 197 -15.48 -3.09 4.01
C VAL A 197 -14.29 -2.59 3.20
N PHE A 198 -13.64 -3.45 2.42
CA PHE A 198 -12.50 -3.08 1.59
C PHE A 198 -12.89 -2.18 0.41
N ASP A 199 -14.02 -2.46 -0.27
CA ASP A 199 -14.49 -1.63 -1.39
C ASP A 199 -14.69 -0.18 -0.95
N HIS A 200 -15.37 0.03 0.18
CA HIS A 200 -15.59 1.38 0.71
C HIS A 200 -14.31 2.01 1.24
N GLY A 201 -13.47 1.25 1.95
CA GLY A 201 -12.21 1.74 2.49
C GLY A 201 -11.27 2.24 1.38
N ILE A 202 -11.10 1.46 0.32
CA ILE A 202 -10.25 1.82 -0.82
C ILE A 202 -10.84 3.03 -1.57
N ARG A 203 -12.13 3.01 -1.92
CA ARG A 203 -12.76 4.13 -2.64
C ARG A 203 -12.66 5.45 -1.89
N GLU A 204 -12.76 5.39 -0.57
CA GLU A 204 -12.62 6.59 0.24
C GLU A 204 -11.17 7.06 0.34
N ALA A 205 -10.21 6.16 0.54
CA ALA A 205 -8.79 6.50 0.50
C ALA A 205 -8.47 7.19 -0.84
N LEU A 206 -8.93 6.63 -1.96
CA LEU A 206 -8.81 7.24 -3.28
C LEU A 206 -9.50 8.61 -3.37
N CYS A 207 -10.66 8.80 -2.74
CA CYS A 207 -11.33 10.10 -2.67
C CYS A 207 -10.50 11.14 -1.91
N CYS A 208 -9.88 10.77 -0.78
CA CYS A 208 -9.00 11.63 -0.01
C CYS A 208 -7.73 12.00 -0.78
N LEU A 209 -7.28 11.13 -1.68
CA LEU A 209 -6.16 11.36 -2.61
C LEU A 209 -6.57 12.14 -3.88
N GLY A 210 -7.76 12.75 -3.91
CA GLY A 210 -8.24 13.57 -5.03
C GLY A 210 -8.86 12.79 -6.19
N ARG A 211 -8.96 11.45 -6.10
CA ARG A 211 -9.56 10.60 -7.14
C ARG A 211 -11.06 10.38 -6.92
N VAL A 212 -11.81 11.47 -6.77
CA VAL A 212 -13.26 11.49 -6.46
C VAL A 212 -14.10 10.67 -7.47
N LYS A 213 -13.60 10.46 -8.70
CA LYS A 213 -14.25 9.65 -9.73
C LYS A 213 -14.63 8.24 -9.24
N TYR A 214 -13.80 7.58 -8.43
CA TYR A 214 -14.03 6.21 -7.94
C TYR A 214 -15.19 6.09 -6.93
N MET A 215 -15.62 7.21 -6.33
CA MET A 215 -16.81 7.24 -5.48
C MET A 215 -18.12 7.19 -6.27
N ARG A 216 -18.08 7.52 -7.57
CA ARG A 216 -19.27 7.61 -8.45
C ARG A 216 -19.43 6.39 -9.37
N VAL A 217 -18.39 5.58 -9.53
CA VAL A 217 -18.43 4.40 -10.42
C VAL A 217 -19.27 3.29 -9.77
N SER A 218 -20.30 2.84 -10.50
CA SER A 218 -21.28 1.85 -10.03
C SER A 218 -21.08 0.45 -10.63
N LYS A 219 -20.09 0.26 -11.53
CA LYS A 219 -19.83 -1.02 -12.21
C LYS A 219 -18.70 -1.80 -11.53
N GLU A 220 -18.56 -3.09 -11.88
CA GLU A 220 -17.38 -3.90 -11.54
C GLU A 220 -16.13 -3.19 -12.08
N ASP A 221 -15.45 -2.49 -11.18
CA ASP A 221 -14.17 -1.86 -11.45
C ASP A 221 -13.06 -2.62 -10.71
N GLU A 222 -11.82 -2.19 -10.90
CA GLU A 222 -10.66 -2.81 -10.25
C GLU A 222 -10.78 -2.75 -8.73
N VAL A 223 -11.28 -1.63 -8.19
CA VAL A 223 -11.48 -1.49 -6.74
C VAL A 223 -12.40 -2.58 -6.21
N TYR A 224 -13.48 -2.90 -6.91
CA TYR A 224 -14.36 -4.00 -6.55
C TYR A 224 -13.67 -5.37 -6.63
N SER A 225 -12.83 -5.59 -7.64
CA SER A 225 -12.09 -6.85 -7.81
C SER A 225 -11.03 -7.04 -6.73
N VAL A 226 -10.27 -5.99 -6.41
CA VAL A 226 -9.32 -5.95 -5.28
C VAL A 226 -10.06 -6.19 -3.98
N ALA A 227 -11.16 -5.49 -3.76
CA ALA A 227 -11.94 -5.62 -2.54
C ALA A 227 -12.48 -7.04 -2.35
N ARG A 228 -12.92 -7.69 -3.44
CA ARG A 228 -13.31 -9.11 -3.44
C ARG A 228 -12.14 -9.99 -3.02
N LEU A 229 -10.96 -9.79 -3.62
CA LEU A 229 -9.77 -10.55 -3.27
C LEU A 229 -9.34 -10.34 -1.81
N LEU A 230 -9.31 -9.11 -1.33
CA LEU A 230 -9.02 -8.80 0.07
C LEU A 230 -10.07 -9.42 1.00
N GLY A 231 -11.34 -9.43 0.59
CA GLY A 231 -12.42 -10.14 1.27
C GLY A 231 -12.14 -11.63 1.39
N ASP A 232 -11.74 -12.26 0.28
CA ASP A 232 -11.33 -13.67 0.26
C ASP A 232 -10.13 -13.91 1.17
N LEU A 233 -9.15 -13.01 1.20
CA LEU A 233 -7.99 -13.11 2.09
C LEU A 233 -8.35 -13.04 3.58
N VAL A 234 -9.46 -12.41 3.94
CA VAL A 234 -9.92 -12.34 5.33
C VAL A 234 -10.94 -13.42 5.69
N ALA A 235 -11.31 -14.27 4.72
CA ALA A 235 -12.30 -15.34 4.90
C ALA A 235 -11.92 -16.37 6.01
N TYR A 236 -10.65 -16.43 6.43
CA TYR A 236 -10.21 -17.25 7.58
C TYR A 236 -10.88 -16.83 8.89
N ARG A 237 -11.51 -15.65 8.93
CA ARG A 237 -12.37 -15.27 10.06
C ARG A 237 -13.54 -16.25 10.25
N ALA A 238 -13.99 -16.92 9.18
CA ALA A 238 -15.03 -17.94 9.23
C ALA A 238 -14.60 -19.20 9.99
N SER A 239 -13.32 -19.60 9.89
CA SER A 239 -12.75 -20.69 10.72
C SER A 239 -12.53 -20.27 12.17
N GLY A 240 -12.81 -19.01 12.49
CA GLY A 240 -12.66 -18.45 13.82
C GLY A 240 -11.28 -17.88 14.12
N THR A 241 -10.39 -17.90 13.13
CA THR A 241 -9.01 -17.48 13.28
C THR A 241 -8.91 -15.95 13.35
N GLY A 242 -8.19 -15.44 14.36
CA GLY A 242 -7.94 -14.01 14.55
C GLY A 242 -6.86 -13.45 13.62
N HIS A 243 -6.77 -12.12 13.48
CA HIS A 243 -5.66 -11.49 12.72
C HIS A 243 -4.30 -11.76 13.39
N LEU A 244 -4.25 -11.73 14.73
CA LEU A 244 -3.03 -12.04 15.47
C LEU A 244 -2.61 -13.50 15.30
N GLU A 245 -3.57 -14.42 15.19
CA GLU A 245 -3.29 -15.82 14.88
C GLU A 245 -2.74 -15.95 13.46
N LEU A 246 -3.35 -15.31 12.45
CA LEU A 246 -2.77 -15.30 11.11
C LEU A 246 -1.33 -14.78 11.11
N LEU A 247 -1.07 -13.65 11.79
CA LEU A 247 0.28 -13.09 11.94
C LEU A 247 1.22 -14.05 12.66
N ALA A 248 0.73 -14.79 13.64
CA ALA A 248 1.46 -15.85 14.33
C ALA A 248 1.86 -16.97 13.35
N GLY A 249 0.93 -17.43 12.50
CA GLY A 249 1.21 -18.43 11.48
C GLY A 249 2.22 -17.96 10.44
N LEU A 250 2.14 -16.69 10.04
CA LEU A 250 3.13 -16.08 9.15
C LEU A 250 4.52 -16.01 9.80
N ALA A 251 4.60 -15.65 11.07
CA ALA A 251 5.85 -15.63 11.83
C ALA A 251 6.45 -17.04 11.97
N LEU A 252 5.61 -18.06 12.18
CA LEU A 252 6.05 -19.47 12.20
C LEU A 252 6.63 -19.89 10.85
N LEU A 253 5.97 -19.54 9.74
CA LEU A 253 6.48 -19.81 8.39
C LEU A 253 7.82 -19.14 8.13
N GLN A 254 8.00 -17.87 8.55
CA GLN A 254 9.27 -17.17 8.40
C GLN A 254 10.42 -17.92 9.10
N ARG A 255 10.18 -18.39 10.33
CA ARG A 255 11.17 -19.14 11.10
C ARG A 255 11.51 -20.50 10.47
N HIS A 256 10.54 -21.19 9.88
CA HIS A 256 10.78 -22.45 9.17
C HIS A 256 11.44 -22.26 7.80
N SER A 257 11.34 -21.06 7.21
CA SER A 257 11.95 -20.73 5.91
C SER A 257 13.46 -20.49 5.95
N GLU A 258 14.08 -20.50 7.14
CA GLU A 258 15.54 -20.43 7.31
C GLU A 258 16.27 -21.74 6.96
N SER A 259 15.60 -22.70 6.29
CA SER A 259 16.30 -23.85 5.73
C SER A 259 17.30 -23.39 4.64
N PRO A 260 18.52 -23.95 4.59
CA PRO A 260 19.51 -23.55 3.60
C PRO A 260 18.94 -23.69 2.20
N LYS A 261 18.97 -22.59 1.43
CA LYS A 261 18.56 -22.59 0.03
C LYS A 261 19.52 -23.52 -0.72
N SER A 262 19.03 -24.63 -1.27
CA SER A 262 19.84 -25.47 -2.15
C SER A 262 20.08 -24.70 -3.45
N HIS A 263 21.33 -24.32 -3.70
CA HIS A 263 21.74 -23.67 -4.95
C HIS A 263 22.03 -24.68 -6.09
N ASP A 264 21.67 -25.94 -5.87
CA ASP A 264 21.95 -27.04 -6.80
C ASP A 264 21.17 -26.82 -8.11
N GLY A 265 21.90 -26.70 -9.23
CA GLY A 265 21.34 -26.44 -10.56
C GLY A 265 21.20 -24.96 -10.97
N LEU A 266 21.62 -23.99 -10.14
CA LEU A 266 21.71 -22.58 -10.56
C LEU A 266 23.02 -22.32 -11.31
N VAL A 267 22.92 -21.78 -12.52
CA VAL A 267 24.08 -21.33 -13.30
C VAL A 267 24.38 -19.87 -12.96
N GLU A 268 25.66 -19.53 -12.81
CA GLU A 268 26.07 -18.14 -12.62
C GLU A 268 25.73 -17.31 -13.87
N ALA A 269 25.09 -16.15 -13.67
CA ALA A 269 24.68 -15.31 -14.79
C ALA A 269 25.91 -14.75 -15.54
N PRO A 270 25.87 -14.66 -16.88
CA PRO A 270 26.99 -14.13 -17.66
C PRO A 270 27.37 -12.71 -17.21
N ARG A 271 28.67 -12.45 -17.02
CA ARG A 271 29.17 -11.16 -16.54
C ARG A 271 28.75 -9.98 -17.43
N GLU A 272 28.73 -10.20 -18.75
CA GLU A 272 28.33 -9.18 -19.73
C GLU A 272 26.86 -8.76 -19.51
N THR A 273 25.96 -9.73 -19.33
CA THR A 273 24.55 -9.47 -19.03
C THR A 273 24.36 -8.72 -17.72
N ILE A 274 25.15 -9.05 -16.68
CA ILE A 274 25.12 -8.35 -15.39
C ILE A 274 25.57 -6.90 -15.56
N GLN A 275 26.68 -6.67 -16.29
CA GLN A 275 27.22 -5.32 -16.52
C GLN A 275 26.25 -4.47 -17.34
N GLU A 276 25.63 -5.05 -18.36
CA GLU A 276 24.66 -4.36 -19.20
C GLU A 276 23.38 -4.02 -18.40
N ALA A 277 22.86 -4.96 -17.62
CA ALA A 277 21.75 -4.70 -16.70
C ALA A 277 22.11 -3.61 -15.68
N PHE A 278 23.31 -3.63 -15.11
CA PHE A 278 23.74 -2.56 -14.20
C PHE A 278 23.77 -1.19 -14.89
N ALA A 279 24.32 -1.11 -16.11
CA ALA A 279 24.39 0.13 -16.87
C ALA A 279 23.01 0.71 -17.21
N PHE A 280 22.03 -0.13 -17.54
CA PHE A 280 20.68 0.34 -17.87
C PHE A 280 19.74 0.50 -16.67
N HIS A 281 20.15 0.12 -15.45
CA HIS A 281 19.32 0.22 -14.26
C HIS A 281 18.94 1.67 -13.92
N GLU A 282 19.86 2.62 -14.13
CA GLU A 282 19.62 4.04 -13.83
C GLU A 282 18.40 4.61 -14.58
N PHE A 283 18.13 4.12 -15.78
CA PHE A 283 17.01 4.54 -16.62
C PHE A 283 15.66 4.05 -16.08
N ALA A 284 15.63 2.84 -15.51
CA ALA A 284 14.44 2.32 -14.85
C ALA A 284 14.10 3.13 -13.59
N GLU A 285 15.10 3.56 -12.82
CA GLU A 285 14.90 4.43 -11.66
C GLU A 285 14.54 5.86 -12.06
N ALA A 286 15.17 6.40 -13.12
CA ALA A 286 14.94 7.75 -13.63
C ALA A 286 13.48 8.01 -13.99
N ALA A 287 12.77 6.95 -14.43
CA ALA A 287 11.37 7.03 -14.78
C ALA A 287 10.49 7.51 -13.60
N TYR A 288 10.89 7.27 -12.36
CA TYR A 288 10.17 7.70 -11.14
C TYR A 288 10.44 9.18 -10.82
N THR A 289 9.73 10.04 -11.53
CA THR A 289 9.86 11.50 -11.44
C THR A 289 8.97 12.13 -10.35
N GLY A 290 8.01 11.37 -9.79
CA GLY A 290 7.17 11.77 -8.68
C GLY A 290 7.89 11.86 -7.32
N PRO A 291 7.20 12.37 -6.28
CA PRO A 291 7.79 12.64 -4.97
C PRO A 291 8.11 11.38 -4.15
N LEU A 292 7.52 10.22 -4.48
CA LEU A 292 7.72 8.99 -3.70
C LEU A 292 9.16 8.47 -3.74
N LEU A 293 9.85 8.57 -4.88
CA LEU A 293 11.25 8.17 -4.96
C LEU A 293 12.11 9.04 -4.03
N ASP A 294 11.86 10.34 -3.99
CA ASP A 294 12.57 11.27 -3.11
C ASP A 294 12.18 11.05 -1.64
N PHE A 295 10.93 10.67 -1.35
CA PHE A 295 10.49 10.31 0.01
C PHE A 295 11.27 9.12 0.56
N GLY A 296 11.46 8.08 -0.25
CA GLY A 296 12.25 6.90 0.12
C GLY A 296 13.75 7.20 0.34
N ARG A 297 14.31 8.16 -0.42
CA ARG A 297 15.74 8.53 -0.36
C ARG A 297 16.06 9.62 0.65
N HIS A 298 15.11 10.52 0.93
CA HIS A 298 15.31 11.72 1.75
C HIS A 298 14.16 11.91 2.74
N THR A 299 14.08 11.09 3.78
CA THR A 299 12.93 11.02 4.71
C THR A 299 12.40 12.37 5.22
N VAL A 300 13.29 13.35 5.47
CA VAL A 300 12.91 14.68 5.98
C VAL A 300 12.92 15.77 4.89
N PHE A 301 13.92 15.74 4.00
CA PHE A 301 14.13 16.80 2.99
C PHE A 301 13.60 16.46 1.59
N PHE A 302 12.82 15.38 1.44
CA PHE A 302 12.27 14.97 0.15
C PHE A 302 11.52 16.07 -0.60
N PRO A 303 10.78 17.01 0.03
CA PRO A 303 10.08 18.04 -0.74
C PRO A 303 11.11 18.96 -1.41
N CYS A 304 12.18 19.34 -0.71
CA CYS A 304 13.25 20.16 -1.25
C CYS A 304 14.00 19.44 -2.38
N ALA A 305 14.36 18.17 -2.17
CA ALA A 305 15.03 17.35 -3.16
C ALA A 305 14.17 17.19 -4.43
N TRP A 306 12.88 16.87 -4.25
CA TRP A 306 11.92 16.74 -5.34
C TRP A 306 11.73 18.07 -6.10
N LEU A 307 11.51 19.19 -5.40
CA LEU A 307 11.37 20.51 -6.03
C LEU A 307 12.63 20.90 -6.84
N TYR A 308 13.81 20.59 -6.31
CA TYR A 308 15.09 20.80 -7.00
C TYR A 308 15.22 19.91 -8.24
N ARG A 309 14.81 18.64 -8.15
CA ARG A 309 14.82 17.66 -9.25
C ARG A 309 13.85 18.06 -10.37
N GLN A 310 12.68 18.57 -10.01
CA GLN A 310 11.69 19.13 -10.93
C GLN A 310 12.15 20.43 -11.62
N GLY A 311 13.31 20.98 -11.24
CA GLY A 311 13.88 22.17 -11.87
C GLY A 311 13.10 23.45 -11.60
N ILE A 312 12.34 23.50 -10.50
CA ILE A 312 11.52 24.67 -10.10
C ILE A 312 12.39 25.90 -9.83
N LEU A 313 13.63 25.70 -9.39
CA LEU A 313 14.60 26.78 -9.17
C LEU A 313 15.27 27.30 -10.46
N ALA A 314 15.00 26.68 -11.63
CA ALA A 314 15.57 27.08 -12.92
C ALA A 314 14.52 27.11 -14.04
N PRO A 315 13.40 27.87 -13.89
CA PRO A 315 12.30 27.88 -14.85
C PRO A 315 12.70 28.42 -16.23
N TRP A 316 13.73 29.26 -16.31
CA TRP A 316 14.26 29.80 -17.57
C TRP A 316 14.85 28.73 -18.49
N THR A 317 15.19 27.54 -17.97
CA THR A 317 15.69 26.42 -18.79
C THR A 317 14.59 25.58 -19.43
N ARG A 318 13.30 25.92 -19.20
CA ARG A 318 12.14 25.18 -19.73
C ARG A 318 12.22 24.92 -21.23
N ASN A 319 12.54 25.94 -22.02
CA ASN A 319 12.51 25.85 -23.49
C ASN A 319 13.60 24.93 -24.05
N ARG A 320 14.62 24.61 -23.25
CA ARG A 320 15.68 23.66 -23.63
C ARG A 320 15.27 22.21 -23.41
N ARG A 321 14.21 21.95 -22.64
CA ARG A 321 13.76 20.58 -22.29
C ARG A 321 12.70 20.10 -23.29
N PRO A 322 12.69 18.82 -23.67
CA PRO A 322 11.65 18.27 -24.55
C PRO A 322 10.27 18.33 -23.90
N SER A 323 9.22 18.38 -24.74
CA SER A 323 7.83 18.37 -24.27
C SER A 323 7.37 16.92 -24.11
N LEU A 324 7.02 16.51 -22.90
CA LEU A 324 6.41 15.20 -22.65
C LEU A 324 4.89 15.31 -22.58
N SER A 325 4.20 14.26 -23.00
CA SER A 325 2.75 14.17 -22.90
C SER A 325 2.34 14.08 -21.42
N GLY A 326 1.45 14.97 -20.98
CA GLY A 326 1.00 15.04 -19.59
C GLY A 326 2.02 15.62 -18.60
N ASP A 327 3.11 16.26 -19.05
CA ASP A 327 3.99 17.02 -18.15
C ASP A 327 3.33 18.33 -17.68
N ASN A 328 3.84 18.89 -16.59
CA ASN A 328 3.42 20.18 -16.08
C ASN A 328 3.92 21.34 -16.97
N TRP A 329 3.38 22.54 -16.74
CA TRP A 329 3.73 23.74 -17.53
C TRP A 329 5.22 24.04 -17.55
N TRP A 330 5.99 23.73 -16.50
CA TRP A 330 7.44 24.00 -16.45
C TRP A 330 8.33 22.82 -16.90
N ARG A 331 7.73 21.75 -17.45
CA ARG A 331 8.44 20.54 -17.92
C ARG A 331 9.30 19.90 -16.83
N GLY A 332 8.72 19.77 -15.65
CA GLY A 332 9.42 19.32 -14.45
C GLY A 332 9.74 17.83 -14.46
N HIS A 333 8.90 16.99 -15.06
CA HIS A 333 9.18 15.56 -15.14
C HIS A 333 10.28 15.27 -16.16
N ALA A 334 10.30 15.97 -17.30
CA ALA A 334 11.44 15.94 -18.22
C ALA A 334 12.74 16.38 -17.52
N ALA A 335 12.69 17.43 -16.70
CA ALA A 335 13.83 17.91 -15.93
C ALA A 335 14.33 16.86 -14.92
N ALA A 336 13.40 16.24 -14.19
CA ALA A 336 13.70 15.23 -13.19
C ALA A 336 14.38 14.02 -13.80
N PHE A 337 13.88 13.54 -14.94
CA PHE A 337 14.45 12.41 -15.67
C PHE A 337 15.87 12.73 -16.17
N LEU A 338 16.04 13.84 -16.90
CA LEU A 338 17.33 14.25 -17.48
C LEU A 338 18.39 14.52 -16.42
N LYS A 339 18.00 15.12 -15.29
CA LYS A 339 18.91 15.39 -14.18
C LYS A 339 19.36 14.11 -13.48
N TYR A 340 18.51 13.09 -13.45
CA TYR A 340 18.84 11.81 -12.85
C TYR A 340 19.83 11.02 -13.71
N THR A 341 19.57 10.91 -15.01
CA THR A 341 20.43 10.21 -15.97
C THR A 341 21.65 11.01 -16.41
N ASN A 342 21.75 12.27 -16.00
CA ASN A 342 22.81 13.20 -16.40
C ASN A 342 22.97 13.30 -17.93
N LEU A 343 21.83 13.33 -18.65
CA LEU A 343 21.80 13.38 -20.11
C LEU A 343 21.49 14.77 -20.65
N PRO A 344 22.00 15.11 -21.85
CA PRO A 344 21.62 16.34 -22.54
C PRO A 344 20.15 16.27 -22.99
N PRO A 345 19.43 17.41 -23.07
CA PRO A 345 18.00 17.40 -23.40
C PRO A 345 17.65 16.76 -24.75
N GLU A 346 18.56 16.78 -25.71
CA GLU A 346 18.40 16.22 -27.05
C GLU A 346 18.33 14.68 -27.03
N ALA A 347 18.89 14.04 -26.00
CA ALA A 347 18.84 12.59 -25.85
C ALA A 347 17.42 12.09 -25.54
N LEU A 348 16.60 12.88 -24.83
CA LEU A 348 15.22 12.52 -24.50
C LEU A 348 14.28 12.96 -25.64
N ARG A 349 13.77 12.00 -26.41
CA ARG A 349 12.98 12.28 -27.62
C ARG A 349 11.51 12.50 -27.33
N CYS A 350 10.91 11.62 -26.54
CA CYS A 350 9.52 11.72 -26.16
C CYS A 350 9.23 10.93 -24.88
N GLY A 351 7.99 11.03 -24.42
CA GLY A 351 7.53 10.29 -23.25
C GLY A 351 6.15 10.76 -22.81
N ARG A 352 5.57 10.01 -21.89
CA ARG A 352 4.27 10.28 -21.26
C ARG A 352 4.41 10.11 -19.76
N VAL A 353 3.86 11.05 -19.00
CA VAL A 353 3.98 11.09 -17.53
C VAL A 353 2.63 10.89 -16.83
N CYS A 354 1.57 11.52 -17.34
CA CYS A 354 0.22 11.31 -16.82
C CYS A 354 -0.27 9.93 -17.20
N GLN A 355 -0.73 9.19 -16.20
CA GLN A 355 -1.35 7.88 -16.38
C GLN A 355 -2.86 8.04 -16.22
N GLU A 356 -3.61 7.76 -17.28
CA GLU A 356 -4.97 7.27 -17.09
C GLU A 356 -4.96 5.76 -16.78
N LYS A 357 -6.14 5.15 -16.75
CA LYS A 357 -6.31 3.76 -16.38
C LYS A 357 -5.60 2.86 -17.41
N CYS A 358 -4.72 1.96 -16.94
CA CYS A 358 -3.95 1.05 -17.79
C CYS A 358 -3.05 1.77 -18.83
N GLU A 359 -2.63 3.01 -18.54
CA GLU A 359 -1.65 3.71 -19.36
C GLU A 359 -0.29 3.74 -18.66
N ALA A 360 0.74 3.22 -19.33
CA ALA A 360 2.09 3.27 -18.83
C ALA A 360 2.70 4.67 -19.00
N ALA A 361 3.34 5.19 -17.96
CA ALA A 361 4.26 6.30 -18.11
C ALA A 361 5.60 5.78 -18.64
N TYR A 362 6.19 6.48 -19.60
CA TYR A 362 7.40 6.03 -20.27
C TYR A 362 8.24 7.20 -20.81
N PHE A 363 9.50 6.92 -21.08
CA PHE A 363 10.46 7.85 -21.67
C PHE A 363 11.26 7.14 -22.77
N VAL A 364 11.47 7.80 -23.90
CA VAL A 364 12.27 7.28 -25.02
C VAL A 364 13.54 8.12 -25.14
N VAL A 365 14.68 7.46 -25.01
CA VAL A 365 16.00 8.07 -24.98
C VAL A 365 16.86 7.50 -26.10
N VAL A 366 17.65 8.33 -26.76
CA VAL A 366 18.63 7.91 -27.77
C VAL A 366 20.04 8.11 -27.21
N LEU A 367 20.81 7.02 -27.16
CA LEU A 367 22.19 6.99 -26.68
C LEU A 367 23.12 6.68 -27.86
N HIS A 368 23.54 7.71 -28.58
CA HIS A 368 24.40 7.55 -29.77
C HIS A 368 25.75 6.88 -29.46
N HIS A 369 26.32 7.15 -28.28
CA HIS A 369 27.60 6.56 -27.86
C HIS A 369 27.52 5.03 -27.64
N LEU A 370 26.33 4.50 -27.32
CA LEU A 370 26.09 3.06 -27.19
C LEU A 370 25.43 2.45 -28.43
N ARG A 371 25.08 3.28 -29.43
CA ARG A 371 24.20 2.89 -30.55
C ARG A 371 22.93 2.18 -30.05
N SER A 372 22.25 2.80 -29.08
CA SER A 372 21.06 2.22 -28.45
C SER A 372 19.93 3.22 -28.28
N VAL A 373 18.70 2.75 -28.51
CA VAL A 373 17.46 3.44 -28.14
C VAL A 373 16.93 2.78 -26.87
N VAL A 374 16.71 3.56 -25.82
CA VAL A 374 16.24 3.07 -24.51
C VAL A 374 14.81 3.52 -24.26
N ILE A 375 13.93 2.57 -23.96
CA ILE A 375 12.56 2.82 -23.51
C ILE A 375 12.51 2.55 -22.01
N SER A 376 12.36 3.61 -21.21
CA SER A 376 12.21 3.50 -19.76
C SER A 376 10.73 3.49 -19.39
N VAL A 377 10.23 2.37 -18.90
CA VAL A 377 8.84 2.18 -18.49
C VAL A 377 8.73 2.35 -16.97
N ARG A 378 7.96 3.35 -16.54
CA ARG A 378 7.74 3.62 -15.12
C ARG A 378 6.76 2.59 -14.55
N GLY A 379 7.09 2.05 -13.37
CA GLY A 379 6.11 1.33 -12.57
C GLY A 379 5.13 2.27 -11.87
N THR A 380 4.37 1.71 -10.95
CA THR A 380 3.43 2.43 -10.10
C THR A 380 4.12 3.49 -9.23
N GLU A 381 3.59 4.72 -9.18
CA GLU A 381 4.05 5.73 -8.23
C GLU A 381 3.40 5.59 -6.84
N THR A 382 2.15 5.10 -6.73
CA THR A 382 1.45 5.05 -5.44
C THR A 382 1.18 3.62 -4.96
N PRO A 383 1.36 3.26 -3.67
CA PRO A 383 1.04 1.92 -3.18
C PRO A 383 -0.40 1.48 -3.48
N GLU A 384 -1.30 2.44 -3.72
CA GLU A 384 -2.67 2.24 -4.20
C GLU A 384 -2.72 1.67 -5.63
N ASP A 385 -1.91 2.17 -6.58
CA ASP A 385 -1.91 1.62 -7.94
C ASP A 385 -1.30 0.21 -7.97
N LEU A 386 -0.44 -0.15 -7.00
CA LEU A 386 0.12 -1.50 -6.91
C LEU A 386 -0.95 -2.50 -6.47
N ILE A 387 -1.88 -2.05 -5.62
CA ILE A 387 -3.00 -2.86 -5.15
C ILE A 387 -4.05 -3.00 -6.26
N THR A 388 -4.36 -1.95 -7.02
CA THR A 388 -5.32 -2.02 -8.14
C THR A 388 -4.77 -2.73 -9.37
N ASP A 389 -3.49 -2.51 -9.69
CA ASP A 389 -2.88 -2.97 -10.95
C ASP A 389 -2.05 -4.24 -10.75
N GLY A 390 -1.62 -4.57 -9.53
CA GLY A 390 -0.83 -5.78 -9.22
C GLY A 390 -1.67 -6.98 -8.73
N LEU A 391 -2.96 -6.78 -8.47
CA LEU A 391 -3.91 -7.84 -8.10
C LEU A 391 -5.01 -8.03 -9.17
N GLY A 392 -4.71 -7.61 -10.40
CA GLY A 392 -5.62 -7.72 -11.53
C GLY A 392 -5.92 -9.17 -11.92
N ARG A 393 -6.97 -9.34 -12.73
CA ARG A 393 -7.40 -10.65 -13.23
C ARG A 393 -6.42 -11.15 -14.30
N GLU A 394 -6.41 -12.45 -14.52
CA GLU A 394 -5.82 -13.02 -15.73
C GLU A 394 -6.66 -12.66 -16.96
N CYS A 395 -6.00 -12.47 -18.09
CA CYS A 395 -6.62 -12.33 -19.40
C CYS A 395 -5.92 -13.23 -20.42
N LEU A 396 -6.63 -13.58 -21.48
CA LEU A 396 -6.06 -14.35 -22.58
C LEU A 396 -5.11 -13.48 -23.41
N LEU A 397 -3.92 -14.00 -23.71
CA LEU A 397 -2.98 -13.37 -24.63
C LEU A 397 -3.44 -13.63 -26.06
N SER A 398 -3.57 -12.56 -26.85
CA SER A 398 -3.94 -12.67 -28.25
C SER A 398 -2.73 -13.06 -29.09
N ARG A 399 -2.95 -13.48 -30.35
CA ARG A 399 -1.84 -13.78 -31.25
C ARG A 399 -0.96 -12.56 -31.53
N GLU A 400 -1.55 -11.37 -31.52
CA GLU A 400 -0.85 -10.08 -31.67
C GLU A 400 -0.04 -9.70 -30.44
N ASP A 401 -0.37 -10.23 -29.25
CA ASP A 401 0.48 -10.07 -28.07
C ASP A 401 1.71 -10.98 -28.15
N LEU A 402 1.59 -12.12 -28.82
CA LEU A 402 2.63 -13.14 -28.96
C LEU A 402 3.41 -13.04 -30.29
N ASP A 403 3.26 -11.94 -31.03
CA ASP A 403 3.83 -11.77 -32.38
C ASP A 403 5.35 -12.01 -32.41
N GLY A 404 6.07 -11.53 -31.40
CA GLY A 404 7.51 -11.72 -31.27
C GLY A 404 7.95 -13.18 -31.12
N LEU A 405 7.10 -14.07 -30.60
CA LEU A 405 7.42 -15.49 -30.46
C LEU A 405 6.92 -16.33 -31.64
N ILE A 406 5.78 -15.94 -32.22
CA ILE A 406 5.13 -16.70 -33.28
C ILE A 406 5.74 -16.36 -34.64
N ASN A 407 6.03 -15.09 -34.92
CA ASN A 407 6.40 -14.65 -36.26
C ASN A 407 7.89 -14.29 -36.41
N SER A 408 8.64 -14.18 -35.31
CA SER A 408 10.09 -13.92 -35.38
C SER A 408 10.86 -15.11 -35.95
N SER A 409 11.76 -14.84 -36.92
CA SER A 409 12.68 -15.82 -37.46
C SER A 409 13.86 -16.15 -36.54
N HIS A 410 14.04 -15.37 -35.47
CA HIS A 410 15.17 -15.50 -34.54
C HIS A 410 14.91 -16.49 -33.41
N ILE A 411 13.63 -16.77 -33.12
CA ILE A 411 13.24 -17.73 -32.09
C ILE A 411 13.43 -19.17 -32.58
N CYS A 412 13.95 -20.02 -31.70
CA CYS A 412 14.11 -21.44 -31.97
C CYS A 412 12.78 -22.09 -32.41
N PRO A 413 12.75 -22.86 -33.53
CA PRO A 413 11.53 -23.50 -34.03
C PRO A 413 10.79 -24.38 -33.01
N ASP A 414 11.53 -25.00 -32.08
CA ASP A 414 10.94 -25.84 -31.03
C ASP A 414 10.20 -25.00 -29.97
N VAL A 415 10.73 -23.83 -29.62
CA VAL A 415 10.06 -22.86 -28.73
C VAL A 415 8.77 -22.37 -29.38
N LYS A 416 8.83 -22.00 -30.67
CA LYS A 416 7.64 -21.60 -31.44
C LYS A 416 6.58 -22.69 -31.46
N ARG A 417 6.97 -23.95 -31.75
CA ARG A 417 6.05 -25.09 -31.75
C ARG A 417 5.45 -25.34 -30.37
N SER A 418 6.25 -25.19 -29.30
CA SER A 418 5.78 -25.30 -27.92
C SER A 418 4.67 -24.29 -27.66
N VAL A 419 4.93 -23.00 -27.88
CA VAL A 419 3.95 -21.90 -27.70
C VAL A 419 2.69 -22.14 -28.54
N GLU A 420 2.83 -22.51 -29.82
CA GLU A 420 1.67 -22.77 -30.69
C GLU A 420 0.83 -23.98 -30.25
N SER A 421 1.47 -25.02 -29.72
CA SER A 421 0.79 -26.25 -29.28
C SER A 421 0.10 -26.11 -27.92
N SER A 422 0.56 -25.19 -27.08
CA SER A 422 0.08 -25.00 -25.70
C SER A 422 -0.97 -23.89 -25.54
N PHE A 423 -1.52 -23.35 -26.63
CA PHE A 423 -2.60 -22.38 -26.56
C PHE A 423 -3.85 -22.95 -25.83
N PRO A 424 -4.58 -22.12 -25.04
CA PRO A 424 -4.39 -20.68 -24.84
C PRO A 424 -3.39 -20.30 -23.74
N HIS A 425 -2.79 -19.11 -23.90
CA HIS A 425 -1.87 -18.51 -22.94
C HIS A 425 -2.50 -17.35 -22.17
N TYR A 426 -1.99 -17.09 -20.96
CA TYR A 426 -2.57 -16.11 -20.06
C TYR A 426 -1.54 -15.08 -19.59
N GLY A 427 -2.00 -13.84 -19.43
CA GLY A 427 -1.23 -12.74 -18.88
C GLY A 427 -2.03 -11.94 -17.87
N HIS A 428 -1.35 -11.06 -17.14
CA HIS A 428 -2.01 -10.18 -16.18
C HIS A 428 -2.74 -9.03 -16.90
N SER A 429 -4.07 -8.93 -16.73
CA SER A 429 -4.95 -8.03 -17.51
C SER A 429 -4.47 -6.59 -17.57
N GLY A 430 -4.16 -5.96 -16.43
CA GLY A 430 -3.71 -4.56 -16.41
C GLY A 430 -2.35 -4.34 -17.09
N ILE A 431 -1.47 -5.34 -17.04
CA ILE A 431 -0.13 -5.27 -17.63
C ILE A 431 -0.22 -5.46 -19.14
N VAL A 432 -1.05 -6.40 -19.59
CA VAL A 432 -1.35 -6.62 -21.01
C VAL A 432 -2.00 -5.39 -21.64
N GLU A 433 -3.01 -4.79 -20.99
CA GLU A 433 -3.64 -3.56 -21.47
C GLU A 433 -2.64 -2.40 -21.56
N ALA A 434 -1.79 -2.21 -20.54
CA ALA A 434 -0.77 -1.17 -20.55
C ALA A 434 0.31 -1.39 -21.62
N ALA A 435 0.75 -2.63 -21.84
CA ALA A 435 1.67 -2.96 -22.91
C ALA A 435 1.04 -2.74 -24.29
N ARG A 436 -0.27 -2.99 -24.44
CA ARG A 436 -1.00 -2.75 -25.69
C ARG A 436 -1.12 -1.26 -26.01
N ASP A 437 -1.53 -0.46 -25.05
CA ASP A 437 -1.57 1.00 -25.22
C ASP A 437 -0.17 1.54 -25.55
N LEU A 438 0.85 1.13 -24.78
CA LEU A 438 2.22 1.60 -25.00
C LEU A 438 2.76 1.21 -26.39
N TYR A 439 2.45 0.01 -26.87
CA TYR A 439 2.77 -0.39 -28.25
C TYR A 439 2.13 0.56 -29.28
N VAL A 440 0.85 0.91 -29.10
CA VAL A 440 0.15 1.84 -30.01
C VAL A 440 0.76 3.25 -29.96
N GLN A 441 1.19 3.72 -28.79
CA GLN A 441 1.87 5.01 -28.67
C GLN A 441 3.24 5.03 -29.37
N LEU A 442 3.95 3.89 -29.37
CA LEU A 442 5.29 3.77 -29.92
C LEU A 442 5.29 3.47 -31.42
N GLU A 443 4.44 2.56 -31.90
CA GLU A 443 4.42 2.10 -33.30
C GLU A 443 3.20 2.55 -34.11
N GLY A 444 2.15 3.05 -33.46
CA GLY A 444 0.88 3.41 -34.09
C GLY A 444 -0.05 2.21 -34.33
N ASN A 445 -1.26 2.49 -34.82
CA ASN A 445 -2.27 1.46 -35.09
C ASN A 445 -1.99 0.73 -36.41
N LEU A 446 -1.84 -0.60 -36.35
CA LEU A 446 -1.69 -1.47 -37.52
C LEU A 446 -2.85 -1.34 -38.54
N ALA A 447 -4.06 -0.96 -38.08
CA ALA A 447 -5.25 -0.82 -38.91
C ALA A 447 -5.27 0.43 -39.82
N ASN A 448 -4.43 1.45 -39.56
CA ASN A 448 -4.42 2.72 -40.32
C ASN A 448 -3.24 2.83 -41.31
N LYS A 449 -2.61 1.71 -41.66
CA LYS A 449 -1.45 1.64 -42.59
C LYS A 449 -1.74 2.14 -44.02
N GLU A 450 -2.99 2.48 -44.35
CA GLU A 450 -3.35 3.06 -45.67
C GLU A 450 -3.01 4.55 -45.79
N SER A 451 -2.72 5.25 -44.70
CA SER A 451 -2.23 6.64 -44.74
C SER A 451 -0.70 6.68 -44.54
N LYS A 452 0.04 7.09 -45.58
CA LYS A 452 1.52 7.20 -45.62
C LYS A 452 2.14 8.23 -44.63
N SER A 453 1.39 8.67 -43.61
CA SER A 453 1.71 9.85 -42.78
C SER A 453 1.93 9.57 -41.29
N SER A 454 1.77 8.33 -40.81
CA SER A 454 1.96 8.02 -39.39
C SER A 454 2.87 6.81 -39.19
N SER A 455 4.15 6.96 -39.52
CA SER A 455 5.18 6.01 -39.05
C SER A 455 5.31 6.14 -37.53
N GLY A 456 5.38 5.01 -36.82
CA GLY A 456 5.60 4.97 -35.38
C GLY A 456 6.89 5.68 -34.95
N VAL A 457 6.97 6.09 -33.70
CA VAL A 457 8.19 6.68 -33.11
C VAL A 457 9.39 5.74 -33.27
N LEU A 458 9.27 4.44 -32.96
CA LEU A 458 10.43 3.53 -33.09
C LEU A 458 10.73 3.26 -34.56
N SER A 459 9.71 2.99 -35.39
CA SER A 459 9.88 2.90 -36.84
C SER A 459 10.55 4.14 -37.47
N SER A 460 10.28 5.35 -36.97
CA SER A 460 10.90 6.60 -37.44
C SER A 460 12.34 6.80 -36.97
N LEU A 461 12.74 6.15 -35.87
CA LEU A 461 14.09 6.24 -35.31
C LEU A 461 14.98 5.10 -35.82
N LEU A 462 14.50 3.86 -35.72
CA LEU A 462 15.23 2.61 -35.98
C LEU A 462 15.03 2.07 -37.41
N GLY A 463 14.13 2.67 -38.20
CA GLY A 463 13.88 2.25 -39.58
C GLY A 463 15.10 2.36 -40.49
N ALA A 464 15.10 1.61 -41.58
CA ALA A 464 16.19 1.64 -42.56
C ALA A 464 16.39 3.06 -43.11
N GLY A 465 17.62 3.59 -43.01
CA GLY A 465 17.97 4.95 -43.40
C GLY A 465 17.52 6.05 -42.42
N CYS A 466 16.96 5.71 -41.26
CA CYS A 466 16.64 6.65 -40.20
C CYS A 466 17.87 6.97 -39.32
N GLU A 467 17.72 7.91 -38.39
CA GLU A 467 18.81 8.40 -37.51
C GLU A 467 19.50 7.28 -36.71
N CYS A 468 18.73 6.31 -36.22
CA CYS A 468 19.20 5.22 -35.37
C CYS A 468 19.20 3.89 -36.12
N ASP A 469 19.38 3.89 -37.45
CA ASP A 469 19.48 2.66 -38.23
C ASP A 469 20.63 1.78 -37.71
N GLY A 470 20.33 0.49 -37.47
CA GLY A 470 21.23 -0.48 -36.88
C GLY A 470 21.56 -0.26 -35.39
N TYR A 471 20.79 0.55 -34.66
CA TYR A 471 20.91 0.66 -33.20
C TYR A 471 20.21 -0.51 -32.50
N SER A 472 20.63 -0.84 -31.28
CA SER A 472 19.93 -1.81 -30.42
C SER A 472 18.75 -1.15 -29.69
N LEU A 473 17.70 -1.91 -29.42
CA LEU A 473 16.54 -1.44 -28.67
C LEU A 473 16.56 -2.03 -27.26
N ARG A 474 16.65 -1.18 -26.23
CA ARG A 474 16.67 -1.63 -24.84
C ARG A 474 15.42 -1.15 -24.13
N ILE A 475 14.64 -2.06 -23.55
CA ILE A 475 13.46 -1.71 -22.77
C ILE A 475 13.77 -2.00 -21.31
N VAL A 476 13.58 -1.02 -20.44
CA VAL A 476 13.86 -1.16 -19.02
C VAL A 476 12.68 -0.73 -18.19
N GLY A 477 12.50 -1.39 -17.05
CA GLY A 477 11.46 -1.02 -16.11
C GLY A 477 11.64 -1.70 -14.77
N HIS A 478 11.17 -1.05 -13.72
CA HIS A 478 11.19 -1.59 -12.36
C HIS A 478 9.77 -1.90 -11.86
N SER A 479 9.63 -2.96 -11.05
CA SER A 479 8.35 -3.39 -10.49
C SER A 479 7.29 -3.59 -11.59
N LEU A 480 6.12 -2.96 -11.51
CA LEU A 480 5.09 -3.00 -12.56
C LEU A 480 5.64 -2.60 -13.94
N GLY A 481 6.54 -1.61 -14.00
CA GLY A 481 7.14 -1.15 -15.24
C GLY A 481 7.99 -2.22 -15.92
N GLY A 482 8.66 -3.08 -15.14
CA GLY A 482 9.44 -4.20 -15.67
C GLY A 482 8.56 -5.29 -16.31
N ALA A 483 7.39 -5.53 -15.72
CA ALA A 483 6.42 -6.46 -16.30
C ALA A 483 5.77 -5.92 -17.59
N ILE A 484 5.44 -4.62 -17.62
CA ILE A 484 4.96 -3.95 -18.84
C ILE A 484 6.06 -3.97 -19.92
N ALA A 485 7.31 -3.72 -19.54
CA ALA A 485 8.46 -3.77 -20.45
C ALA A 485 8.65 -5.16 -21.07
N ALA A 486 8.48 -6.24 -20.31
CA ALA A 486 8.58 -7.61 -20.81
C ALA A 486 7.49 -7.90 -21.86
N LEU A 487 6.22 -7.57 -21.57
CA LEU A 487 5.12 -7.76 -22.52
C LEU A 487 5.23 -6.82 -23.74
N LEU A 488 5.73 -5.60 -23.57
CA LEU A 488 6.02 -4.72 -24.70
C LEU A 488 7.12 -5.32 -25.60
N GLY A 489 8.21 -5.80 -25.00
CA GLY A 489 9.31 -6.45 -25.72
C GLY A 489 8.85 -7.67 -26.50
N LEU A 490 8.00 -8.50 -25.89
CA LEU A 490 7.36 -9.65 -26.52
C LEU A 490 6.60 -9.27 -27.81
N ARG A 491 5.95 -8.11 -27.85
CA ARG A 491 5.23 -7.62 -29.04
C ARG A 491 6.15 -7.02 -30.11
N LEU A 492 7.27 -6.42 -29.68
CA LEU A 492 8.20 -5.72 -30.56
C LEU A 492 9.29 -6.62 -31.13
N TYR A 493 9.55 -7.78 -30.53
CA TYR A 493 10.72 -8.62 -30.85
C TYR A 493 10.78 -9.08 -32.32
N HIS A 494 9.63 -9.32 -32.96
CA HIS A 494 9.58 -9.67 -34.37
C HIS A 494 10.06 -8.50 -35.27
N GLN A 495 9.70 -7.25 -34.93
CA GLN A 495 10.08 -6.07 -35.70
C GLN A 495 11.51 -5.60 -35.39
N PHE A 496 11.95 -5.77 -34.16
CA PHE A 496 13.26 -5.33 -33.68
C PHE A 496 14.00 -6.50 -33.01
N PRO A 497 14.65 -7.40 -33.77
CA PRO A 497 15.32 -8.59 -33.20
C PRO A 497 16.54 -8.28 -32.34
N SER A 498 17.12 -7.08 -32.44
CA SER A 498 18.18 -6.58 -31.55
C SER A 498 17.65 -6.07 -30.20
N LEU A 499 16.37 -6.30 -29.91
CA LEU A 499 15.71 -5.86 -28.70
C LEU A 499 16.13 -6.71 -27.50
N HIS A 500 16.37 -6.06 -26.36
CA HIS A 500 16.54 -6.72 -25.07
C HIS A 500 15.77 -5.99 -23.98
N VAL A 501 15.18 -6.73 -23.05
CA VAL A 501 14.45 -6.21 -21.90
C VAL A 501 15.23 -6.47 -20.62
N TYR A 502 15.46 -5.42 -19.82
CA TYR A 502 15.92 -5.55 -18.44
C TYR A 502 14.81 -5.16 -17.47
N ALA A 503 14.24 -6.16 -16.82
CA ALA A 503 13.15 -6.01 -15.88
C ALA A 503 13.68 -6.15 -14.44
N TYR A 504 13.62 -5.08 -13.64
CA TYR A 504 14.11 -5.06 -12.26
C TYR A 504 12.96 -5.29 -11.28
N GLY A 505 13.03 -6.35 -10.48
CA GLY A 505 11.96 -6.73 -9.55
C GLY A 505 10.57 -6.83 -10.18
N PRO A 506 10.39 -7.37 -11.40
CA PRO A 506 9.11 -7.29 -12.11
C PRO A 506 8.03 -8.11 -11.42
N LEU A 507 6.76 -7.70 -11.56
CA LEU A 507 5.63 -8.54 -11.16
C LEU A 507 5.51 -9.76 -12.09
N PRO A 508 5.07 -10.93 -11.60
CA PRO A 508 4.68 -12.05 -12.46
C PRO A 508 3.55 -11.62 -13.42
N CYS A 509 3.76 -11.77 -14.73
CA CYS A 509 2.85 -11.20 -15.73
C CYS A 509 2.36 -12.15 -16.82
N VAL A 510 2.96 -13.34 -16.96
CA VAL A 510 2.62 -14.36 -17.96
C VAL A 510 2.76 -15.77 -17.37
N ASP A 511 2.22 -16.77 -18.06
CA ASP A 511 2.43 -18.18 -17.71
C ASP A 511 3.88 -18.66 -17.95
N LEU A 512 4.19 -19.85 -17.42
CA LEU A 512 5.54 -20.42 -17.44
C LEU A 512 6.06 -20.63 -18.88
N VAL A 513 5.20 -21.10 -19.78
CA VAL A 513 5.62 -21.41 -21.17
C VAL A 513 6.03 -20.13 -21.89
N ILE A 514 5.25 -19.05 -21.73
CA ILE A 514 5.60 -17.75 -22.29
C ILE A 514 6.84 -17.17 -21.62
N ALA A 515 6.98 -17.29 -20.30
CA ALA A 515 8.14 -16.80 -19.57
C ALA A 515 9.44 -17.47 -20.05
N GLU A 516 9.44 -18.79 -20.22
CA GLU A 516 10.59 -19.55 -20.73
C GLU A 516 10.90 -19.20 -22.19
N ALA A 517 9.86 -19.02 -23.03
CA ALA A 517 10.02 -18.62 -24.42
C ALA A 517 10.64 -17.22 -24.59
N CYS A 518 10.51 -16.34 -23.59
CA CYS A 518 11.10 -14.99 -23.61
C CYS A 518 12.57 -14.95 -23.14
N SER A 519 13.14 -16.07 -22.70
CA SER A 519 14.47 -16.11 -22.06
C SER A 519 15.62 -15.60 -22.93
N GLU A 520 15.46 -15.59 -24.25
CA GLU A 520 16.47 -15.10 -25.20
C GLU A 520 16.63 -13.56 -25.15
N PHE A 521 15.55 -12.82 -24.88
CA PHE A 521 15.52 -11.36 -24.99
C PHE A 521 14.99 -10.64 -23.73
N VAL A 522 14.63 -11.37 -22.68
CA VAL A 522 14.18 -10.80 -21.39
C VAL A 522 15.05 -11.28 -20.26
N THR A 523 15.68 -10.35 -19.54
CA THR A 523 16.42 -10.61 -18.31
C THR A 523 15.68 -9.99 -17.13
N SER A 524 15.26 -10.83 -16.18
CA SER A 524 14.66 -10.40 -14.92
C SER A 524 15.70 -10.38 -13.79
N VAL A 525 15.92 -9.22 -13.18
CA VAL A 525 16.84 -9.03 -12.06
C VAL A 525 16.02 -8.94 -10.77
N VAL A 526 16.15 -9.93 -9.87
CA VAL A 526 15.37 -9.99 -8.63
C VAL A 526 16.31 -9.99 -7.43
N HIS A 527 16.13 -9.05 -6.51
CA HIS A 527 16.99 -8.95 -5.34
C HIS A 527 16.46 -9.80 -4.17
N ASN A 528 17.13 -10.92 -3.86
CA ASN A 528 16.80 -11.77 -2.71
C ASN A 528 15.32 -12.24 -2.68
N ASN A 529 14.57 -11.74 -1.70
CA ASN A 529 13.17 -12.08 -1.46
C ASN A 529 12.24 -10.91 -1.81
N GLU A 530 12.62 -10.14 -2.84
CA GLU A 530 11.87 -8.98 -3.32
C GLU A 530 10.37 -9.27 -3.45
N PHE A 531 9.56 -8.37 -2.88
CA PHE A 531 8.12 -8.58 -2.73
C PHE A 531 7.39 -8.55 -4.07
N SER A 532 7.73 -7.61 -4.95
CA SER A 532 7.07 -7.44 -6.26
C SER A 532 7.18 -8.69 -7.13
N ALA A 533 8.36 -9.32 -7.19
CA ALA A 533 8.59 -10.56 -7.95
C ALA A 533 7.81 -11.78 -7.42
N ARG A 534 7.24 -11.69 -6.22
CA ARG A 534 6.45 -12.75 -5.58
C ARG A 534 4.99 -12.38 -5.44
N LEU A 535 4.63 -11.13 -5.77
CA LEU A 535 3.30 -10.58 -5.61
C LEU A 535 2.40 -11.11 -6.74
N SER A 536 1.64 -12.16 -6.42
CA SER A 536 0.53 -12.62 -7.25
C SER A 536 -0.63 -13.04 -6.36
N VAL A 537 -1.85 -12.96 -6.89
CA VAL A 537 -3.07 -13.40 -6.20
C VAL A 537 -2.91 -14.82 -5.65
N GLY A 538 -2.40 -15.74 -6.47
CA GLY A 538 -2.14 -17.13 -6.06
C GLY A 538 -1.10 -17.24 -4.96
N SER A 539 -0.03 -16.44 -4.98
CA SER A 539 0.98 -16.43 -3.91
C SER A 539 0.42 -15.95 -2.57
N VAL A 540 -0.41 -14.89 -2.57
CA VAL A 540 -1.01 -14.38 -1.32
C VAL A 540 -2.02 -15.39 -0.75
N LEU A 541 -2.84 -16.01 -1.61
CA LEU A 541 -3.79 -17.05 -1.19
C LEU A 541 -3.09 -18.29 -0.61
N ARG A 542 -2.02 -18.77 -1.26
CA ARG A 542 -1.21 -19.89 -0.76
C ARG A 542 -0.51 -19.56 0.55
N LEU A 543 0.08 -18.37 0.67
CA LEU A 543 0.75 -17.92 1.89
C LEU A 543 -0.22 -17.89 3.08
N ARG A 544 -1.43 -17.37 2.87
CA ARG A 544 -2.50 -17.41 3.87
C ARG A 544 -2.85 -18.84 4.26
N ALA A 545 -3.10 -19.72 3.28
CA ALA A 545 -3.44 -21.11 3.55
C ALA A 545 -2.35 -21.82 4.36
N ALA A 546 -1.09 -21.64 3.96
CA ALA A 546 0.07 -22.18 4.67
C ALA A 546 0.17 -21.65 6.11
N ALA A 547 -0.11 -20.36 6.34
CA ALA A 547 -0.06 -19.77 7.68
C ALA A 547 -1.13 -20.38 8.60
N ILE A 548 -2.34 -20.62 8.08
CA ILE A 548 -3.42 -21.28 8.82
C ILE A 548 -3.05 -22.73 9.15
N VAL A 549 -2.46 -23.46 8.20
CA VAL A 549 -1.98 -24.83 8.41
C VAL A 549 -0.87 -24.88 9.44
N ALA A 550 0.11 -23.96 9.37
CA ALA A 550 1.21 -23.88 10.33
C ALA A 550 0.71 -23.66 11.77
N LEU A 551 -0.33 -22.84 11.95
CA LEU A 551 -0.99 -22.66 13.25
C LEU A 551 -1.68 -23.95 13.73
N ALA A 552 -2.38 -24.65 12.84
CA ALA A 552 -3.15 -25.83 13.20
C ALA A 552 -2.27 -27.02 13.64
N HIS A 553 -1.05 -27.13 13.12
CA HIS A 553 -0.11 -28.18 13.47
C HIS A 553 0.53 -28.01 14.87
N ASP A 554 0.55 -26.80 15.44
CA ASP A 554 1.19 -26.51 16.74
C ASP A 554 0.17 -26.45 17.89
N SER A 555 -0.71 -27.46 17.97
CA SER A 555 -1.88 -27.54 18.87
C SER A 555 -1.58 -27.70 20.37
N LYS A 556 -0.31 -27.53 20.80
CA LYS A 556 0.09 -27.68 22.22
C LYS A 556 0.31 -26.38 23.00
N THR A 557 0.17 -25.18 22.42
CA THR A 557 0.46 -23.93 23.18
C THR A 557 -0.35 -22.69 22.76
N ASP A 558 -1.66 -22.69 22.97
CA ASP A 558 -2.52 -21.52 22.66
C ASP A 558 -2.12 -20.24 23.41
N THR A 559 -1.68 -20.34 24.67
CA THR A 559 -1.39 -19.14 25.49
C THR A 559 0.07 -18.70 25.38
N ALA A 560 1.01 -19.65 25.28
CA ALA A 560 2.43 -19.34 25.24
C ALA A 560 2.89 -18.77 23.89
N LEU A 561 2.27 -19.17 22.78
CA LEU A 561 2.57 -18.65 21.44
C LEU A 561 2.17 -17.16 21.33
N ILE A 562 0.99 -16.80 21.82
CA ILE A 562 0.49 -15.41 21.85
C ILE A 562 1.41 -14.52 22.70
N PHE A 563 1.82 -14.98 23.89
CA PHE A 563 2.75 -14.22 24.74
C PHE A 563 4.17 -14.12 24.14
N ARG A 564 4.67 -15.18 23.50
CA ARG A 564 5.97 -15.14 22.79
C ARG A 564 5.96 -14.18 21.61
N LEU A 565 4.88 -14.17 20.82
CA LEU A 565 4.74 -13.30 19.67
C LEU A 565 4.49 -11.85 20.07
N ALA A 566 3.66 -11.60 21.09
CA ALA A 566 3.52 -10.26 21.67
C ALA A 566 4.87 -9.73 22.18
N ARG A 567 5.67 -10.58 22.82
CA ARG A 567 7.03 -10.23 23.26
C ARG A 567 7.95 -9.97 22.06
N GLN A 568 7.87 -10.73 20.98
CA GLN A 568 8.67 -10.51 19.77
C GLN A 568 8.28 -9.24 19.01
N PHE A 569 6.99 -8.93 18.84
CA PHE A 569 6.56 -7.65 18.23
C PHE A 569 7.02 -6.45 19.06
N LEU A 570 6.99 -6.56 20.39
CA LEU A 570 7.51 -5.54 21.30
C LEU A 570 9.05 -5.49 21.31
N PHE A 571 9.74 -6.60 21.05
CA PHE A 571 11.20 -6.66 21.00
C PHE A 571 11.76 -6.19 19.65
N VAL A 572 11.08 -6.47 18.54
CA VAL A 572 11.42 -5.97 17.20
C VAL A 572 11.25 -4.45 17.12
N SER A 573 10.21 -3.89 17.77
CA SER A 573 10.06 -2.43 17.87
C SER A 573 11.15 -1.78 18.74
N LYS A 574 11.73 -2.53 19.69
CA LYS A 574 12.84 -2.08 20.53
C LYS A 574 14.19 -2.18 19.81
N ASN A 575 14.46 -3.29 19.10
CA ASN A 575 15.69 -3.48 18.34
C ASN A 575 15.77 -2.58 17.10
N GLN A 576 14.64 -2.20 16.49
CA GLN A 576 14.62 -1.16 15.45
C GLN A 576 14.88 0.24 16.02
N ARG A 577 14.59 0.48 17.30
CA ARG A 577 14.86 1.74 18.00
C ARG A 577 16.32 1.82 18.49
N GLU A 578 16.85 0.71 19.00
CA GLU A 578 18.25 0.61 19.44
C GLU A 578 19.24 0.56 18.26
N ARG A 579 18.86 0.05 17.08
CA ARG A 579 19.67 0.18 15.84
C ARG A 579 19.72 1.60 15.27
N ILE A 580 18.88 2.53 15.74
CA ILE A 580 18.90 3.94 15.32
C ILE A 580 19.69 4.80 16.32
N GLU A 581 19.95 4.31 17.55
CA GLU A 581 20.65 5.09 18.59
C GLU A 581 22.04 4.57 18.98
N VAL A 582 22.58 3.53 18.33
CA VAL A 582 23.97 3.11 18.55
C VAL A 582 24.71 2.99 17.22
N ALA A 583 25.13 4.14 16.70
CA ALA A 583 26.26 4.25 15.80
C ALA A 583 27.20 5.31 16.40
N ASP A 584 28.09 4.88 17.28
CA ASP A 584 29.18 5.73 17.80
C ASP A 584 30.33 5.71 16.76
N PRO A 585 30.87 6.86 16.30
CA PRO A 585 31.76 6.93 15.13
C PRO A 585 33.24 6.54 15.36
N SER A 586 33.58 5.75 16.39
CA SER A 586 34.98 5.68 16.86
C SER A 586 35.75 4.35 16.64
N GLU A 587 35.22 3.36 15.92
CA GLU A 587 35.96 2.10 15.65
C GLU A 587 36.38 1.90 14.19
N LEU A 588 36.65 2.99 13.46
CA LEU A 588 37.21 2.92 12.11
C LEU A 588 38.54 3.65 11.97
N HIS A 589 39.47 3.49 12.91
CA HIS A 589 40.90 3.80 12.66
C HIS A 589 41.83 2.99 13.58
N SER A 590 42.58 2.08 12.97
CA SER A 590 43.83 1.38 13.40
C SER A 590 43.67 -0.13 13.13
N ALA A 591 44.51 -0.83 12.37
CA ALA A 591 45.82 -0.53 11.83
C ALA A 591 45.99 -1.26 10.47
N ALA A 592 46.71 -0.61 9.56
CA ALA A 592 47.34 -1.23 8.41
C ALA A 592 48.80 -1.59 8.78
N GLU A 593 49.34 -2.58 8.05
CA GLU A 593 50.75 -3.02 8.01
C GLU A 593 51.18 -3.90 9.22
N THR A 594 51.79 -5.08 9.06
CA THR A 594 52.93 -5.44 8.22
C THR A 594 52.98 -6.94 7.85
N VAL A 595 53.69 -7.18 6.75
CA VAL A 595 54.21 -8.41 6.15
C VAL A 595 55.17 -9.19 7.09
N ASP A 596 55.09 -10.53 7.16
CA ASP A 596 56.11 -11.51 6.68
C ASP A 596 56.00 -12.93 7.29
N GLU A 597 56.42 -13.89 6.45
CA GLU A 597 57.02 -15.23 6.68
C GLU A 597 56.33 -16.41 7.41
N LEU A 598 56.38 -17.55 6.69
CA LEU A 598 56.68 -18.96 7.06
C LEU A 598 56.28 -19.41 8.49
N ASP A 599 55.60 -20.54 8.72
CA ASP A 599 56.12 -21.87 8.41
C ASP A 599 55.08 -22.96 8.75
N HIS A 600 55.34 -24.15 8.25
CA HIS A 600 54.63 -25.41 8.51
C HIS A 600 54.39 -25.70 10.01
N ILE A 601 53.29 -26.39 10.34
CA ILE A 601 53.29 -27.72 11.00
C ILE A 601 51.86 -28.29 11.05
N VAL A 602 51.78 -29.51 10.50
CA VAL A 602 50.70 -30.50 10.63
C VAL A 602 50.61 -30.97 12.08
N TYR A 603 49.41 -31.12 12.66
CA TYR A 603 49.06 -32.36 13.40
C TYR A 603 47.55 -32.52 13.60
N VAL A 604 47.15 -33.75 13.33
CA VAL A 604 45.83 -34.37 13.43
C VAL A 604 45.39 -34.50 14.90
N GLY A 605 44.09 -34.32 15.13
CA GLY A 605 43.34 -34.74 16.30
C GLY A 605 41.86 -34.82 15.97
#